data_AF-A0A672H2I2-F1
#
_entry.id   AF-A0A672H2I2-F1
#
_cell.length_a   1.000
_cell.length_b   1.000
_cell.length_c   1.000
_cell.angle_alpha   90.00
_cell.angle_beta   90.00
_cell.angle_gamma   90.00
#
_symmetry.space_group_name_H-M   'P 1'
#
loop_
_entity.id
_entity.type
_entity.pdbx_description
1 polymer ?
#
loop_
_entity_poly.entity_id
_entity_poly.type
_entity_poly.pdbx_seq_one_letter_code
_entity_poly.pdbx_strand_id
1 'polypeptide(L)'
;MRLLSLSVCVSSESRGQFTVTQSAAVSSAVGQTVTIICRTSQNPSYLHWYQQKDGQPLKLLIYYTNTLASDTPGRFSGSGAKSDFSLTISGVQVEDSAVYYCQSYHSINSQDFVSLWLTFGGGTRLEFGSKRPTLTVLPPSREELQQGKATLMCLANKGFPSVINQKSVGSGSGNVRG
;
A
#
# COMPACT_ATOMS: atom_id res chain seq x y z
N MET A 1 46.35 15.00 -41.92
CA MET A 1 46.09 14.43 -40.57
C MET A 1 44.77 14.98 -40.07
N ARG A 2 43.76 14.12 -39.88
CA ARG A 2 42.44 14.50 -39.36
C ARG A 2 42.49 14.50 -37.84
N LEU A 3 42.03 15.57 -37.20
CA LEU A 3 41.46 15.50 -35.85
C LEU A 3 40.26 16.46 -35.80
N LEU A 4 39.07 15.89 -35.95
CA LEU A 4 37.82 16.54 -35.53
C LEU A 4 37.60 16.08 -34.09
N SER A 5 37.85 16.94 -33.10
CA SER A 5 37.45 16.63 -31.72
C SER A 5 35.94 16.87 -31.59
N LEU A 6 35.19 15.78 -31.46
CA LEU A 6 33.80 15.84 -31.03
C LEU A 6 33.81 15.97 -29.50
N SER A 7 33.57 17.16 -28.98
CA SER A 7 33.33 17.34 -27.55
C SER A 7 31.89 16.92 -27.26
N VAL A 8 31.71 15.75 -26.64
CA VAL A 8 30.43 15.29 -26.13
C VAL A 8 30.19 15.96 -24.78
N CYS A 9 29.39 17.03 -24.78
CA CYS A 9 28.89 17.65 -23.56
C CYS A 9 27.63 16.93 -23.11
N VAL A 10 27.73 15.94 -22.22
CA VAL A 10 26.58 15.50 -21.43
C VAL A 10 27.03 15.11 -20.02
N SER A 11 27.15 16.10 -19.15
CA SER A 11 26.90 15.88 -17.72
C SER A 11 25.58 16.57 -17.39
N SER A 12 24.48 16.03 -17.93
CA SER A 12 23.20 16.23 -17.26
C SER A 12 23.37 15.57 -15.91
N GLU A 13 23.59 16.37 -14.85
CA GLU A 13 23.30 15.91 -13.51
C GLU A 13 21.87 15.38 -13.56
N SER A 14 21.73 14.04 -13.54
CA SER A 14 20.45 13.45 -13.25
C SER A 14 20.13 13.91 -11.84
N ARG A 15 19.32 14.97 -11.71
CA ARG A 15 18.79 15.39 -10.42
C ARG A 15 18.04 14.18 -9.90
N GLY A 16 18.67 13.47 -8.97
CA GLY A 16 18.22 12.16 -8.51
C GLY A 16 16.73 12.23 -8.17
N GLN A 17 15.96 11.31 -8.74
CA GLN A 17 14.52 11.22 -8.50
C GLN A 17 14.27 11.18 -6.98
N PHE A 18 13.35 12.01 -6.49
CA PHE A 18 12.88 11.90 -5.11
C PHE A 18 12.22 10.54 -4.93
N THR A 19 12.72 9.75 -3.99
CA THR A 19 12.15 8.44 -3.68
C THR A 19 11.58 8.46 -2.28
N VAL A 20 10.50 7.71 -2.11
CA VAL A 20 9.79 7.56 -0.85
C VAL A 20 9.60 6.07 -0.59
N THR A 21 10.15 5.59 0.51
CA THR A 21 10.21 4.18 0.87
C THR A 21 9.33 3.94 2.10
N GLN A 22 8.48 2.92 2.00
CA GLN A 22 7.62 2.43 3.08
C GLN A 22 7.78 0.93 3.23
N SER A 23 7.54 0.41 4.44
CA SER A 23 7.36 -1.02 4.65
C SER A 23 6.13 -1.50 3.89
N ALA A 24 6.17 -2.66 3.25
CA ALA A 24 5.02 -3.17 2.48
C ALA A 24 3.80 -3.47 3.37
N ALA A 25 4.03 -4.02 4.56
CA ALA A 25 2.98 -4.34 5.52
C ALA A 25 3.48 -4.19 6.96
N VAL A 26 2.55 -3.94 7.88
CA VAL A 26 2.74 -4.02 9.33
C VAL A 26 1.54 -4.70 9.96
N SER A 27 1.75 -5.36 11.09
CA SER A 27 0.67 -6.04 11.82
C SER A 27 0.54 -5.50 13.23
N SER A 28 -0.69 -5.39 13.72
CA SER A 28 -0.99 -4.99 15.09
C SER A 28 -2.22 -5.71 15.63
N ALA A 29 -2.31 -5.84 16.95
CA ALA A 29 -3.54 -6.28 17.60
C ALA A 29 -4.47 -5.09 17.85
N VAL A 30 -5.78 -5.37 17.93
CA VAL A 30 -6.77 -4.34 18.28
C VAL A 30 -6.45 -3.79 19.68
N GLY A 31 -6.55 -2.47 19.84
CA GLY A 31 -6.22 -1.75 21.07
C GLY A 31 -4.73 -1.46 21.27
N GLN A 32 -3.83 -2.04 20.46
CA GLN A 32 -2.40 -1.75 20.53
C GLN A 32 -2.04 -0.51 19.72
N THR A 33 -0.81 -0.03 19.91
CA THR A 33 -0.24 1.06 19.10
C THR A 33 0.59 0.46 17.97
N VAL A 34 0.43 1.01 16.76
CA VAL A 34 1.27 0.67 15.61
C VAL A 34 1.97 1.91 15.07
N THR A 35 3.18 1.73 14.57
CA THR A 35 3.96 2.79 13.91
C THR A 35 4.31 2.36 12.50
N ILE A 36 3.93 3.19 11.53
CA ILE A 36 4.24 3.03 10.11
C ILE A 36 5.38 4.00 9.79
N ILE A 37 6.43 3.50 9.14
CA ILE A 37 7.64 4.27 8.84
C ILE A 37 7.63 4.69 7.37
N CYS A 38 8.02 5.93 7.12
CA CYS A 38 8.24 6.49 5.80
C CYS A 38 9.64 7.13 5.75
N ARG A 39 10.43 6.78 4.74
CA ARG A 39 11.75 7.37 4.50
C ARG A 39 11.81 8.04 3.15
N THR A 40 12.35 9.25 3.10
CA THR A 40 12.52 10.01 1.86
C THR A 40 14.01 10.13 1.52
N SER A 41 14.36 10.16 0.23
CA SER A 41 15.77 10.33 -0.19
C SER A 41 16.33 11.72 0.13
N GLN A 42 15.48 12.71 0.29
CA GLN A 42 15.84 14.09 0.64
C GLN A 42 14.82 14.67 1.61
N ASN A 43 15.19 15.76 2.31
CA ASN A 43 14.28 16.46 3.20
C ASN A 43 13.15 17.13 2.40
N PRO A 44 11.88 16.75 2.61
CA PRO A 44 10.77 17.38 1.94
C PRO A 44 10.45 18.74 2.58
N SER A 45 9.79 19.60 1.81
CA SER A 45 9.20 20.82 2.36
C SER A 45 8.05 20.46 3.29
N TYR A 46 7.21 19.50 2.89
CA TYR A 46 6.10 18.96 3.68
C TYR A 46 5.92 17.47 3.46
N LEU A 47 5.38 16.79 4.47
CA LEU A 47 4.94 15.41 4.36
C LEU A 47 3.47 15.28 4.77
N HIS A 48 2.76 14.43 4.04
CA HIS A 48 1.35 14.15 4.24
C HIS A 48 1.12 12.65 4.39
N TRP A 49 0.15 12.27 5.22
CA TRP A 49 -0.29 10.90 5.39
C TRP A 49 -1.71 10.73 4.89
N TYR A 50 -1.92 9.66 4.12
CA TYR A 50 -3.20 9.28 3.56
C TYR A 50 -3.57 7.86 3.93
N GLN A 51 -4.86 7.59 3.99
CA GLN A 51 -5.45 6.28 4.19
C GLN A 51 -6.29 5.89 2.99
N GLN A 52 -6.10 4.68 2.49
CA GLN A 52 -6.96 4.06 1.49
C GLN A 52 -7.55 2.78 2.07
N LYS A 53 -8.86 2.79 2.32
CA LYS A 53 -9.62 1.58 2.64
C LYS A 53 -10.01 0.89 1.35
N ASP A 54 -10.23 -0.42 1.40
CA ASP A 54 -10.63 -1.20 0.22
C ASP A 54 -11.91 -0.64 -0.41
N GLY A 55 -11.86 -0.36 -1.72
CA GLY A 55 -12.98 0.19 -2.47
C GLY A 55 -13.36 1.64 -2.13
N GLN A 56 -12.57 2.32 -1.29
CA GLN A 56 -12.79 3.71 -0.90
C GLN A 56 -11.72 4.63 -1.52
N PRO A 57 -12.03 5.93 -1.73
CA PRO A 57 -11.05 6.89 -2.19
C PRO A 57 -9.95 7.13 -1.15
N LEU A 58 -8.84 7.67 -1.61
CA LEU A 58 -7.74 8.08 -0.75
C LEU A 58 -8.18 9.26 0.15
N LYS A 59 -8.06 9.11 1.46
CA LYS A 59 -8.42 10.12 2.47
C LYS A 59 -7.17 10.71 3.11
N LEU A 60 -7.10 12.04 3.21
CA LEU A 60 -6.06 12.72 3.97
C LEU A 60 -6.27 12.52 5.47
N LEU A 61 -5.21 12.10 6.17
CA LEU A 61 -5.21 11.97 7.64
C LEU A 61 -4.43 13.10 8.30
N ILE A 62 -3.21 13.33 7.84
CA ILE A 62 -2.27 14.28 8.45
C ILE A 62 -1.59 15.08 7.34
N TYR A 63 -1.48 16.39 7.53
CA TYR A 63 -0.76 17.29 6.66
C TYR A 63 0.30 18.07 7.43
N TYR A 64 1.29 18.61 6.71
CA TYR A 64 2.42 19.32 7.30
C TYR A 64 3.09 18.52 8.43
N THR A 65 3.29 17.23 8.19
CA THR A 65 3.95 16.26 9.07
C THR A 65 3.16 15.84 10.31
N ASN A 66 2.49 16.76 11.01
CA ASN A 66 1.87 16.49 12.31
C ASN A 66 0.48 17.11 12.53
N THR A 67 -0.08 17.82 11.54
CA THR A 67 -1.40 18.46 11.68
C THR A 67 -2.50 17.52 11.23
N LEU A 68 -3.44 17.18 12.12
CA LEU A 68 -4.57 16.32 11.77
C LEU A 68 -5.58 17.04 10.87
N ALA A 69 -6.06 16.33 9.84
CA ALA A 69 -7.23 16.77 9.08
C ALA A 69 -8.51 16.64 9.93
N SER A 70 -9.51 17.51 9.70
CA SER A 70 -10.70 17.65 10.57
C SER A 70 -11.45 16.34 10.86
N ASP A 71 -11.59 15.46 9.87
CA ASP A 71 -12.32 14.19 10.03
C ASP A 71 -11.42 13.02 10.46
N THR A 72 -10.24 13.32 11.00
CA THR A 72 -9.28 12.32 11.45
C THR A 72 -9.37 12.15 12.96
N PRO A 73 -9.56 10.92 13.46
CA PRO A 73 -9.60 10.69 14.90
C PRO A 73 -8.28 11.08 15.58
N GLY A 74 -8.35 11.66 16.79
CA GLY A 74 -7.16 12.10 17.56
C GLY A 74 -6.20 10.97 17.97
N ARG A 75 -6.53 9.70 17.69
CA ARG A 75 -5.66 8.55 17.92
C ARG A 75 -4.51 8.43 16.90
N PHE A 76 -4.63 9.11 15.76
CA PHE A 76 -3.60 9.23 14.74
C PHE A 76 -2.64 10.36 15.11
N SER A 77 -1.35 10.16 14.86
CA SER A 77 -0.32 11.18 15.08
C SER A 77 0.81 11.01 14.08
N GLY A 78 1.32 12.12 13.56
CA GLY A 78 2.41 12.16 12.60
C GLY A 78 3.64 12.79 13.25
N SER A 79 4.81 12.24 12.96
CA SER A 79 6.09 12.74 13.47
C SER A 79 7.19 12.54 12.44
N GLY A 80 8.32 13.21 12.63
CA GLY A 80 9.49 13.07 11.78
C GLY A 80 10.13 14.39 11.41
N ALA A 81 11.34 14.27 10.89
CA ALA A 81 12.13 15.39 10.37
C ALA A 81 13.19 14.85 9.42
N LYS A 82 13.72 15.75 8.57
CA LYS A 82 14.75 15.40 7.58
C LYS A 82 14.21 14.31 6.63
N SER A 83 14.72 13.10 6.75
CA SER A 83 14.40 11.97 5.88
C SER A 83 13.54 10.90 6.54
N ASP A 84 13.26 11.00 7.84
CA ASP A 84 12.66 9.93 8.62
C ASP A 84 11.36 10.39 9.26
N PHE A 85 10.26 9.79 8.82
CA PHE A 85 8.90 10.12 9.22
C PHE A 85 8.12 8.90 9.68
N SER A 86 7.15 9.14 10.54
CA SER A 86 6.28 8.10 11.07
C SER A 86 4.83 8.55 11.20
N LEU A 87 3.94 7.57 11.03
CA LEU A 87 2.54 7.65 11.42
C LEU A 87 2.33 6.67 12.58
N THR A 88 1.88 7.18 13.70
CA THR A 88 1.51 6.39 14.87
C THR A 88 -0.01 6.36 14.99
N ILE A 89 -0.56 5.15 15.17
CA ILE A 89 -1.98 4.93 15.43
C ILE A 89 -2.06 4.27 16.80
N SER A 90 -2.57 5.01 17.78
CA SER A 90 -2.83 4.50 19.13
C SER A 90 -4.20 3.83 19.20
N GLY A 91 -4.33 2.75 19.99
CA GLY A 91 -5.62 2.08 20.16
C GLY A 91 -6.23 1.59 18.84
N VAL A 92 -5.43 0.89 18.02
CA VAL A 92 -5.78 0.40 16.68
C VAL A 92 -7.14 -0.31 16.69
N GLN A 93 -8.02 0.04 15.75
CA GLN A 93 -9.39 -0.50 15.61
C GLN A 93 -9.50 -1.33 14.32
N VAL A 94 -10.46 -2.25 14.23
CA VAL A 94 -10.63 -3.12 13.03
C VAL A 94 -10.85 -2.29 11.76
N GLU A 95 -11.53 -1.16 11.91
CA GLU A 95 -11.86 -0.20 10.86
C GLU A 95 -10.62 0.55 10.35
N ASP A 96 -9.48 0.46 11.04
CA ASP A 96 -8.20 1.01 10.62
C ASP A 96 -7.48 0.08 9.60
N SER A 97 -8.08 -1.05 9.21
CA SER A 97 -7.58 -1.86 8.08
C SER A 97 -7.59 -1.04 6.80
N ALA A 98 -6.40 -0.74 6.30
CA ALA A 98 -6.19 0.11 5.14
C ALA A 98 -4.76 -0.02 4.64
N VAL A 99 -4.51 0.53 3.45
CA VAL A 99 -3.17 0.90 3.01
C VAL A 99 -2.93 2.36 3.36
N TYR A 100 -1.80 2.63 4.02
CA TYR A 100 -1.39 3.97 4.42
C TYR A 100 -0.27 4.46 3.53
N TYR A 101 -0.42 5.64 2.95
CA TYR A 101 0.55 6.23 2.04
C TYR A 101 1.14 7.49 2.67
N CYS A 102 2.46 7.60 2.66
CA CYS A 102 3.11 8.89 2.85
C CYS A 102 3.35 9.55 1.50
N GLN A 103 3.23 10.86 1.46
CA GLN A 103 3.51 11.67 0.28
C GLN A 103 4.49 12.78 0.65
N SER A 104 5.61 12.82 -0.05
CA SER A 104 6.59 13.90 0.07
C SER A 104 6.26 15.01 -0.91
N TYR A 105 6.34 16.25 -0.44
CA TYR A 105 6.22 17.44 -1.25
C TYR A 105 7.53 18.21 -1.22
N HIS A 106 8.08 18.48 -2.40
CA HIS A 106 9.30 19.28 -2.56
C HIS A 106 8.98 20.52 -3.40
N SER A 107 9.20 21.69 -2.82
CA SER A 107 9.23 22.96 -3.55
C SER A 107 10.68 23.33 -3.82
N ILE A 108 11.10 23.21 -5.08
CA ILE A 108 12.46 23.59 -5.50
C ILE A 108 12.36 24.94 -6.19
N ASN A 109 12.85 25.98 -5.52
CA ASN A 109 13.00 27.30 -6.13
C ASN A 109 14.37 27.39 -6.81
N SER A 110 14.40 27.52 -8.14
CA SER A 110 15.53 28.14 -8.83
C SER A 110 15.18 29.60 -9.14
N GLN A 111 16.18 30.44 -9.42
CA GLN A 111 16.00 31.89 -9.62
C GLN A 111 15.00 32.23 -10.75
N ASP A 112 14.70 31.28 -11.64
CA ASP A 112 13.84 31.50 -12.81
C ASP A 112 12.55 30.67 -12.82
N PHE A 113 12.40 29.65 -11.95
CA PHE A 113 11.21 28.77 -11.95
C PHE A 113 11.02 28.03 -10.62
N VAL A 114 9.76 27.80 -10.25
CA VAL A 114 9.37 26.98 -9.09
C VAL A 114 8.92 25.60 -9.56
N SER A 115 9.70 24.56 -9.25
CA SER A 115 9.33 23.18 -9.53
C SER A 115 8.69 22.52 -8.32
N LEU A 116 7.45 22.07 -8.48
CA LEU A 116 6.71 21.34 -7.45
C LEU A 116 6.71 19.84 -7.75
N TRP A 117 7.23 19.05 -6.82
CA TRP A 117 7.28 17.59 -6.94
C TRP A 117 6.45 16.94 -5.84
N LEU A 118 5.57 16.02 -6.24
CA LEU A 118 4.78 15.18 -5.35
C LEU A 118 5.16 13.72 -5.59
N THR A 119 5.71 13.07 -4.56
CA THR A 119 6.07 11.65 -4.63
C THR A 119 5.37 10.88 -3.54
N PHE A 120 4.69 9.79 -3.90
CA PHE A 120 4.08 8.86 -2.96
C PHE A 120 5.03 7.70 -2.65
N GLY A 121 4.97 7.21 -1.41
CA GLY A 121 5.56 5.93 -1.06
C GLY A 121 4.75 4.76 -1.63
N GLY A 122 5.33 3.56 -1.56
CA GLY A 122 4.67 2.33 -2.03
C GLY A 122 3.43 1.91 -1.22
N GLY A 123 3.15 2.59 -0.11
CA GLY A 123 2.08 2.25 0.81
C GLY A 123 2.46 1.15 1.81
N THR A 124 1.85 1.19 2.98
CA THR A 124 1.98 0.17 4.02
C THR A 124 0.61 -0.38 4.36
N ARG A 125 0.40 -1.68 4.16
CA ARG A 125 -0.84 -2.35 4.55
C ARG A 125 -0.83 -2.65 6.05
N LEU A 126 -1.84 -2.16 6.78
CA LEU A 126 -2.05 -2.50 8.18
C LEU A 126 -2.96 -3.73 8.29
N GLU A 127 -2.42 -4.79 8.87
CA GLU A 127 -3.10 -6.06 9.08
C GLU A 127 -3.33 -6.34 10.58
N PHE A 128 -4.43 -7.02 10.89
CA PHE A 128 -4.69 -7.50 12.24
C PHE A 128 -4.13 -8.91 12.37
N GLY A 129 -3.43 -9.19 13.48
CA GLY A 129 -2.81 -10.49 13.75
C GLY A 129 -3.69 -11.67 13.32
N SER A 130 -3.23 -12.35 12.27
CA SER A 130 -3.73 -13.59 11.65
C SER A 130 -5.09 -14.12 12.14
N LYS A 131 -6.20 -13.54 11.67
CA LYS A 131 -7.41 -14.34 11.46
C LYS A 131 -7.31 -14.94 10.07
N ARG A 132 -6.75 -16.15 9.97
CA ARG A 132 -6.76 -16.95 8.73
C ARG A 132 -8.21 -17.01 8.20
N PRO A 133 -8.45 -16.87 6.88
CA PRO A 133 -9.82 -16.92 6.39
C PRO A 133 -10.35 -18.32 6.65
N THR A 134 -11.47 -18.41 7.33
CA THR A 134 -12.24 -19.65 7.31
C THR A 134 -12.80 -19.79 5.90
N LEU A 135 -12.27 -20.75 5.15
CA LEU A 135 -12.83 -21.16 3.87
C LEU A 135 -13.87 -22.24 4.13
N THR A 136 -15.09 -22.01 3.66
CA THR A 136 -16.14 -23.02 3.62
C THR A 136 -16.24 -23.55 2.20
N VAL A 137 -16.02 -24.85 2.02
CA VAL A 137 -16.22 -25.54 0.74
C VAL A 137 -17.63 -26.10 0.73
N LEU A 138 -18.46 -25.64 -0.21
CA LEU A 138 -19.77 -26.21 -0.44
C LEU A 138 -19.69 -27.35 -1.46
N PRO A 139 -20.34 -28.49 -1.21
CA PRO A 139 -20.41 -29.58 -2.16
C PRO A 139 -21.29 -29.21 -3.37
N PRO A 140 -21.15 -29.90 -4.52
CA PRO A 140 -22.01 -29.71 -5.68
C PRO A 140 -23.47 -29.99 -5.34
N SER A 141 -24.38 -29.28 -6.00
CA SER A 141 -25.82 -29.53 -5.84
C SER A 141 -26.25 -30.85 -6.48
N ARG A 142 -27.35 -31.45 -6.01
CA ARG A 142 -27.85 -32.71 -6.57
C ARG A 142 -28.32 -32.55 -8.01
N GLU A 143 -28.87 -31.39 -8.33
CA GLU A 143 -29.36 -31.02 -9.66
C GLU A 143 -28.20 -30.92 -10.66
N GLU A 144 -27.06 -30.37 -10.24
CA GLU A 144 -25.86 -30.30 -11.07
C GLU A 144 -25.28 -31.70 -11.35
N LEU A 145 -25.29 -32.56 -10.32
CA LEU A 145 -24.83 -33.95 -10.46
C LEU A 145 -25.72 -34.76 -11.42
N GLN A 146 -27.03 -34.51 -11.47
CA GLN A 146 -27.92 -35.13 -12.45
C GLN A 146 -27.62 -34.69 -13.90
N GLN A 147 -27.02 -33.51 -14.07
CA GLN A 147 -26.57 -32.98 -15.36
C GLN A 147 -25.14 -33.42 -15.72
N GLY A 148 -24.52 -34.30 -14.91
CA GLY A 148 -23.15 -34.78 -15.13
C GLY A 148 -22.07 -33.73 -14.87
N LYS A 149 -22.40 -32.66 -14.15
CA LYS A 149 -21.46 -31.57 -13.79
C LYS A 149 -21.21 -31.57 -12.29
N ALA A 150 -20.06 -31.06 -11.87
CA ALA A 150 -19.72 -30.91 -10.46
C ALA A 150 -18.92 -29.64 -10.24
N THR A 151 -19.49 -28.69 -9.50
CA THR A 151 -18.84 -27.44 -9.12
C THR A 151 -18.69 -27.37 -7.60
N LEU A 152 -17.48 -27.08 -7.14
CA LEU A 152 -17.22 -26.75 -5.74
C LEU A 152 -17.19 -25.24 -5.57
N MET A 153 -17.91 -24.72 -4.58
CA MET A 153 -17.90 -23.30 -4.25
C MET A 153 -17.09 -23.06 -2.97
N CYS A 154 -16.03 -22.26 -3.06
CA CYS A 154 -15.26 -21.81 -1.90
C CYS A 154 -15.74 -20.44 -1.45
N LEU A 155 -16.31 -20.36 -0.24
CA LEU A 155 -16.73 -19.12 0.41
C LEU A 155 -15.69 -18.68 1.44
N ALA A 156 -15.26 -17.42 1.37
CA ALA A 156 -14.40 -16.79 2.37
C ALA A 156 -15.20 -15.76 3.17
N ASN A 157 -15.19 -15.85 4.50
CA ASN A 157 -15.88 -14.89 5.36
C ASN A 157 -15.17 -13.53 5.42
N LYS A 158 -15.97 -12.45 5.52
CA LYS A 158 -15.58 -11.02 5.47
C LYS A 158 -14.57 -10.65 6.58
N GLY A 159 -13.29 -10.66 6.22
CA GLY A 159 -12.21 -10.13 7.05
C GLY A 159 -10.88 -9.95 6.30
N PHE A 160 -10.90 -10.07 4.97
CA PHE A 160 -9.71 -10.00 4.12
C PHE A 160 -9.85 -8.89 3.09
N PRO A 161 -8.86 -7.99 2.99
CA PRO A 161 -8.68 -7.20 1.79
C PRO A 161 -8.45 -8.12 0.59
N SER A 162 -9.20 -7.85 -0.48
CA SER A 162 -9.44 -8.69 -1.64
C SER A 162 -8.22 -8.83 -2.56
N VAL A 163 -7.25 -9.65 -2.18
CA VAL A 163 -6.22 -10.17 -3.09
C VAL A 163 -6.18 -11.69 -2.99
N ILE A 164 -7.13 -12.36 -3.65
CA ILE A 164 -7.09 -13.81 -3.85
C ILE A 164 -6.43 -14.05 -5.21
N ASN A 165 -5.18 -14.53 -5.21
CA ASN A 165 -4.59 -15.13 -6.40
C ASN A 165 -5.33 -16.46 -6.68
N GLN A 166 -6.27 -16.46 -7.61
CA GLN A 166 -6.91 -17.70 -8.07
C GLN A 166 -5.87 -18.56 -8.79
N LYS A 167 -5.37 -19.61 -8.14
CA LYS A 167 -4.73 -20.75 -8.83
C LYS A 167 -5.79 -21.82 -9.05
N SER A 168 -6.26 -21.97 -10.28
CA SER A 168 -7.02 -23.14 -10.71
C SER A 168 -6.06 -24.34 -10.81
N VAL A 169 -6.21 -25.33 -9.93
CA VAL A 169 -5.61 -26.66 -10.12
C VAL A 169 -6.67 -27.52 -10.81
N GLY A 170 -6.52 -27.72 -12.12
CA GLY A 170 -7.30 -28.73 -12.84
C GLY A 170 -6.76 -30.12 -12.49
N SER A 171 -7.55 -30.93 -11.79
CA SER A 171 -7.21 -32.32 -11.53
C SER A 171 -7.64 -33.19 -12.71
N GLY A 172 -6.71 -34.01 -13.22
CA GLY A 172 -6.87 -34.82 -14.42
C GLY A 172 -7.91 -35.92 -14.29
N SER A 173 -8.49 -36.29 -15.43
CA SER A 173 -9.41 -37.41 -15.60
C SER A 173 -8.75 -38.74 -15.22
N GLY A 174 -9.13 -39.28 -14.06
CA GLY A 174 -8.81 -40.64 -13.63
C GLY A 174 -9.87 -41.60 -14.17
N ASN A 175 -9.53 -42.36 -15.21
CA ASN A 175 -10.40 -43.36 -15.79
C ASN A 175 -10.50 -44.57 -14.84
N VAL A 176 -11.64 -44.76 -14.18
CA VAL A 176 -11.91 -45.98 -13.41
C VAL A 176 -12.33 -47.06 -14.40
N ARG A 177 -11.43 -47.99 -14.73
CA ARG A 177 -11.82 -49.29 -15.30
C ARG A 177 -12.10 -50.23 -14.15
N GLY A 178 -13.30 -50.82 -14.16
CA GLY A 178 -13.68 -51.94 -13.30
C GLY A 178 -13.01 -53.24 -13.70
#